data_AF-J4XE98-F1
#
_entry.id   AF-J4XE98-F1
#
_cell.length_a   1.000
_cell.length_b   1.000
_cell.length_c   1.000
_cell.angle_alpha   90.00
_cell.angle_beta   90.00
_cell.angle_gamma   90.00
#
_symmetry.space_group_name_H-M   'P 1'
#
loop_
_entity.id
_entity.type
_entity.pdbx_description
1 polymer ?
#
loop_
_entity_poly.entity_id
_entity_poly.type
_entity_poly.pdbx_seq_one_letter_code
_entity_poly.pdbx_strand_id
1 'polypeptide(L)' 'MKSISIDLETRSSVDIGKSGVYRYAEAEDFAILLFGYSVDGGTVQVIDLVGGEQIPQEILDALTDECIIK' A
#
# COMPACT_ATOMS: atom_id res chain seq x y z
N MET A 1 15.84 8.63 -2.33
CA MET A 1 14.60 8.33 -3.05
C MET A 1 13.96 9.63 -3.48
N LYS A 2 13.53 9.76 -4.74
CA LYS A 2 12.77 10.93 -5.23
C LYS A 2 11.28 10.59 -5.37
N SER A 3 10.98 9.35 -5.75
CA SER A 3 9.62 8.84 -5.89
C SER A 3 9.53 7.36 -5.50
N ILE A 4 8.38 6.96 -4.97
CA ILE A 4 8.01 5.56 -4.78
C ILE A 4 6.65 5.31 -5.43
N SER A 5 6.61 4.48 -6.48
CA SER A 5 5.31 4.04 -7.02
C SER A 5 4.75 2.93 -6.14
N ILE A 6 3.46 3.03 -5.79
CA ILE A 6 2.79 2.10 -4.88
C ILE A 6 1.57 1.50 -5.57
N ASP A 7 1.35 0.21 -5.34
CA ASP A 7 0.11 -0.48 -5.68
C ASP A 7 -0.30 -1.40 -4.51
N LEU A 8 -1.59 -1.46 -4.21
CA LEU A 8 -2.12 -2.17 -3.05
C LEU A 8 -3.18 -3.18 -3.46
N GLU A 9 -3.00 -4.42 -3.00
CA GLU A 9 -4.08 -5.40 -3.03
C GLU A 9 -4.79 -5.38 -1.70
N THR A 10 -6.10 -5.22 -1.71
CA THR A 10 -6.89 -4.99 -0.50
C THR A 10 -8.11 -5.90 -0.44
N ARG A 11 -8.60 -6.12 0.77
CA ARG A 11 -9.85 -6.81 1.04
C ARG A 11 -10.77 -5.91 1.85
N SER A 12 -12.06 -5.99 1.57
CA SER A 12 -13.15 -5.46 2.40
C SER A 12 -14.39 -6.32 2.23
N SER A 13 -15.25 -6.39 3.25
CA SER A 13 -16.62 -6.91 3.10
C SER A 13 -17.53 -5.96 2.29
N VAL A 14 -17.12 -4.70 2.12
CA VAL A 14 -17.82 -3.68 1.35
C VAL A 14 -17.45 -3.77 -0.13
N ASP A 15 -18.42 -3.60 -1.02
CA ASP A 15 -18.19 -3.52 -2.46
C ASP A 15 -17.73 -2.10 -2.85
N ILE A 16 -16.50 -1.94 -3.34
CA ILE A 16 -15.94 -0.63 -3.70
C ILE A 16 -16.68 0.04 -4.86
N GLY A 17 -17.15 -0.73 -5.84
CA GLY A 17 -17.84 -0.22 -7.03
C GLY A 17 -19.19 0.40 -6.70
N LYS A 18 -19.84 -0.07 -5.62
CA LYS A 18 -21.10 0.48 -5.12
C LYS A 18 -20.94 1.57 -4.06
N SER A 19 -19.82 1.57 -3.34
CA SER A 19 -19.67 2.32 -2.08
C SER A 19 -18.65 3.45 -2.15
N GLY A 20 -17.76 3.42 -3.14
CA GLY A 20 -16.58 4.28 -3.17
C GLY A 20 -15.49 3.83 -2.19
N VAL A 21 -14.30 4.42 -2.35
CA VAL A 21 -13.08 4.01 -1.65
C VAL A 21 -13.12 4.26 -0.14
N TYR A 22 -13.73 5.35 0.33
CA TYR A 22 -13.77 5.69 1.75
C TYR A 22 -14.51 4.63 2.56
N ARG A 23 -15.76 4.34 2.19
CA ARG A 23 -16.55 3.31 2.89
C ARG A 23 -15.95 1.92 2.76
N TYR A 24 -15.29 1.64 1.64
CA TYR A 24 -14.56 0.39 1.43
C TYR A 24 -13.39 0.22 2.42
N ALA A 25 -12.60 1.28 2.61
CA ALA A 25 -11.43 1.29 3.50
C ALA A 25 -11.78 1.43 4.99
N GLU A 26 -12.94 1.99 5.33
CA GLU A 26 -13.43 2.14 6.71
C GLU A 26 -14.12 0.88 7.28
N ALA A 27 -14.27 -0.18 6.48
CA ALA A 27 -14.86 -1.43 6.97
C ALA A 27 -14.01 -2.05 8.09
N GLU A 28 -14.65 -2.61 9.12
CA GLU A 28 -13.93 -3.23 10.25
C GLU A 28 -13.01 -4.38 9.82
N ASP A 29 -13.35 -5.07 8.73
CA ASP A 29 -12.57 -6.17 8.16
C ASP A 29 -11.65 -5.74 7.01
N PHE A 30 -11.48 -4.42 6.79
CA PHE A 30 -10.56 -3.93 5.78
C PHE A 30 -9.12 -4.35 6.09
N ALA A 31 -8.43 -4.85 5.07
CA ALA A 31 -7.03 -5.25 5.19
C ALA A 31 -6.27 -4.94 3.89
N ILE A 32 -5.02 -4.49 4.04
CA ILE A 32 -4.04 -4.49 2.96
C ILE A 32 -3.40 -5.88 2.95
N LEU A 33 -3.50 -6.57 1.81
CA LEU A 33 -3.00 -7.93 1.63
C LEU A 33 -1.57 -7.92 1.11
N LEU A 34 -1.34 -7.22 0.01
CA LEU A 34 -0.04 -7.08 -0.64
C LEU A 34 0.31 -5.60 -0.76
N PHE A 35 1.58 -5.29 -0.52
CA PHE A 35 2.16 -3.96 -0.73
C PHE A 35 3.21 -4.06 -1.84
N GLY A 36 2.83 -3.62 -3.05
CA GLY A 36 3.74 -3.51 -4.18
C GLY A 36 4.38 -2.12 -4.22
N TYR A 37 5.70 -2.06 -4.40
CA TYR A 37 6.39 -0.78 -4.54
C TYR A 37 7.56 -0.82 -5.52
N SER A 38 7.88 0.32 -6.12
CA SER A 38 9.09 0.55 -6.90
C SER A 38 9.73 1.89 -6.54
N VAL A 39 11.02 1.87 -6.23
CA VAL A 39 11.80 3.05 -5.88
C VAL A 39 12.42 3.64 -7.14
N ASP A 40 12.14 4.92 -7.41
CA ASP A 40 12.72 5.69 -8.51
C ASP A 40 12.63 4.99 -9.89
N GLY A 41 11.53 4.26 -10.13
CA GLY A 41 11.28 3.51 -11.37
C GLY A 41 12.09 2.21 -11.50
N GLY A 42 12.69 1.73 -10.41
CA GLY A 42 13.46 0.50 -10.34
C GLY A 42 12.60 -0.77 -10.30
N THR A 43 13.24 -1.88 -9.90
CA THR A 43 12.58 -3.18 -9.80
C THR A 43 11.45 -3.16 -8.78
N VAL A 44 10.28 -3.65 -9.19
CA VAL A 44 9.12 -3.84 -8.31
C VAL A 44 9.44 -4.87 -7.24
N GLN A 45 9.18 -4.50 -5.99
CA GLN A 45 9.14 -5.39 -4.84
C GLN A 45 7.69 -5.60 -4.42
N VAL A 46 7.37 -6.78 -3.91
CA VAL A 46 6.03 -7.11 -3.40
C VAL A 46 6.20 -7.67 -2.00
N ILE A 47 5.50 -7.10 -1.03
CA ILE A 47 5.49 -7.52 0.36
C ILE A 47 4.17 -8.22 0.68
N ASP A 48 4.23 -9.47 1.11
CA ASP A 48 3.08 -10.25 1.59
C ASP A 48 2.79 -9.97 3.07
N LEU A 49 1.92 -8.98 3.34
CA LEU A 49 1.61 -8.54 4.70
C LEU A 49 0.82 -9.59 5.47
N VAL A 50 -0.05 -10.36 4.80
CA VAL A 50 -0.83 -11.43 5.44
C VAL A 50 0.00 -12.70 5.64
N GLY A 51 1.07 -12.87 4.84
CA GLY A 51 2.12 -13.87 5.04
C GLY A 51 3.11 -13.52 6.16
N GLY A 52 3.04 -12.31 6.71
CA GLY A 52 3.87 -11.85 7.83
C GLY A 52 5.18 -11.17 7.41
N GLU A 53 5.35 -10.85 6.13
CA GLU A 53 6.45 -10.01 5.68
C GLU A 53 6.29 -8.58 6.20
N GLN A 54 7.41 -7.89 6.38
CA GLN A 54 7.44 -6.53 6.92
C GLN A 54 7.90 -5.54 5.87
N ILE A 55 7.24 -4.39 5.84
CA ILE A 55 7.70 -3.26 5.02
C ILE A 55 9.04 -2.78 5.59
N PRO A 56 10.10 -2.66 4.78
CA PRO A 56 11.38 -2.15 5.25
C PRO A 56 11.26 -0.74 5.84
N GLN A 57 12.00 -0.44 6.91
CA GLN A 57 11.90 0.84 7.62
C GLN A 57 12.14 2.04 6.69
N GLU A 58 13.10 1.95 5.76
CA GLU A 58 13.37 3.01 4.80
C GLU A 58 12.16 3.33 3.89
N ILE A 59 11.30 2.34 3.63
CA ILE A 59 10.09 2.52 2.84
C ILE A 59 9.01 3.16 3.70
N LEU A 60 8.85 2.72 4.96
CA LEU A 60 7.93 3.36 5.91
C LEU A 60 8.28 4.85 6.12
N ASP A 61 9.56 5.16 6.30
CA ASP A 61 10.04 6.53 6.42
C ASP A 61 9.68 7.34 5.16
N ALA A 62 9.88 6.76 3.98
CA ALA A 62 9.56 7.40 2.71
C ALA A 62 8.07 7.69 2.50
N LEU A 63 7.16 6.87 3.04
CA LEU A 63 5.72 7.11 2.99
C LEU A 63 5.31 8.39 3.72
N THR A 64 6.07 8.79 4.75
CA THR A 64 5.79 9.97 5.59
C THR A 64 6.64 11.20 5.24
N ASP A 65 7.68 11.04 4.41
CA ASP A 65 8.54 12.16 3.99
C ASP A 65 7.87 12.98 2.88
N GLU A 66 7.47 14.21 3.19
CA GLU A 66 6.84 15.14 2.23
C GLU A 66 7.72 15.49 1.02
N CYS A 67 9.03 15.25 1.09
CA CYS A 67 9.96 15.49 -0.02
C CYS A 67 9.96 14.35 -1.07
N ILE A 68 9.28 13.23 -0.80
CA ILE A 68 9.17 12.08 -1.72
C ILE A 68 7.80 12.07 -2.37
N ILE A 69 7.78 11.90 -3.70
CA ILE A 69 6.55 11.68 -4.48
C ILE A 69 6.11 10.23 -4.30
N LYS A 70 4.81 10.00 -4.11
CA LYS A 70 4.20 8.67 -4.04
C LYS A 70 3.24 8.50 -5.19
#